data_AF-T0ZV14-F1
#
_entry.id   AF-T0ZV14-F1
#
_cell.length_a   1.000
_cell.length_b   1.000
_cell.length_c   1.000
_cell.angle_alpha   90.00
_cell.angle_beta   90.00
_cell.angle_gamma   90.00
#
_symmetry.space_group_name_H-M   'P 1'
#
loop_
_entity.id
_entity.type
_entity.pdbx_description
1 polymer ?
#
loop_
_entity_poly.entity_id
_entity_poly.type
_entity_poly.pdbx_seq_one_letter_code
_entity_poly.pdbx_strand_id
1 'polypeptide(L)' 'MSDEERKQLLARNRRAWHEYHVLEEFEAGLELHGTEVRSLRQGGVQIAEAYIRIERGQAWLLGSHIQ' A
#
# COMPACT_ATOMS: atom_id res chain seq x y z
N MET A 1 5.93 -25.23 -11.65
CA MET A 1 5.67 -24.09 -12.54
C MET A 1 5.53 -22.89 -11.63
N SER A 2 6.48 -21.96 -11.75
CA SER A 2 6.82 -20.95 -10.75
C SER A 2 5.73 -19.88 -10.61
N ASP A 3 5.21 -19.72 -9.39
CA ASP A 3 4.29 -18.65 -8.94
C ASP A 3 4.94 -17.24 -8.94
N GLU A 4 5.75 -16.93 -9.96
CA GLU A 4 6.36 -15.60 -10.16
C GLU A 4 5.37 -14.64 -10.88
N GLU A 5 4.18 -15.12 -11.21
CA GLU A 5 3.29 -14.48 -12.17
C GLU A 5 2.27 -13.53 -11.51
N ARG A 6 2.53 -12.23 -11.72
CA ARG A 6 1.63 -11.05 -11.57
C ARG A 6 1.83 -10.16 -10.33
N LYS A 7 3.07 -9.69 -10.10
CA LYS A 7 3.28 -8.41 -9.40
C LYS A 7 2.84 -7.25 -10.30
N GLN A 8 1.54 -6.95 -10.31
CA GLN A 8 1.00 -5.74 -10.93
C GLN A 8 1.06 -4.60 -9.92
N LEU A 9 1.73 -3.50 -10.27
CA LEU A 9 1.73 -2.30 -9.44
C LEU A 9 0.32 -1.69 -9.42
N LEU A 10 -0.38 -1.83 -8.30
CA LEU A 10 -1.75 -1.32 -8.14
C LEU A 10 -1.76 0.18 -7.82
N ALA A 11 -0.84 0.64 -6.97
CA ALA A 11 -0.72 2.03 -6.58
C ALA A 11 0.70 2.37 -6.16
N ARG A 12 1.09 3.63 -6.36
CA ARG A 12 2.37 4.17 -5.92
C ARG A 12 2.19 5.61 -5.45
N ASN A 13 2.54 5.90 -4.20
CA ASN A 13 2.58 7.27 -3.71
C ASN A 13 3.82 7.98 -4.27
N ARG A 14 3.68 8.66 -5.41
CA ARG A 14 4.78 9.42 -6.01
C ARG A 14 5.15 10.65 -5.18
N ARG A 15 4.19 11.27 -4.47
CA ARG A 15 4.43 12.47 -3.65
C ARG A 15 5.41 12.19 -2.51
N ALA A 16 5.34 11.01 -1.90
CA ALA A 16 6.27 10.61 -0.84
C ALA A 16 7.75 10.76 -1.26
N TRP A 17 8.08 10.42 -2.51
CA TRP A 17 9.44 10.51 -3.05
C TRP A 17 9.88 11.92 -3.42
N HIS A 18 8.94 12.84 -3.63
CA HIS A 18 9.23 14.24 -3.95
C HIS A 18 9.29 15.11 -2.70
N GLU A 19 8.45 14.84 -1.71
CA GLU A 19 8.30 15.63 -0.49
C GLU A 19 9.23 15.16 0.64
N TYR A 20 9.67 13.89 0.62
CA TYR A 20 10.47 13.30 1.69
C TYR A 20 11.72 12.61 1.14
N HIS A 21 12.73 12.48 2.01
CA HIS A 21 13.91 11.66 1.74
C HIS A 21 13.70 10.27 2.34
N VAL A 22 13.60 9.26 1.48
CA VAL A 22 13.42 7.86 1.91
C VAL A 22 14.77 7.31 2.35
N LEU A 23 14.87 6.94 3.63
CA LEU A 23 16.09 6.36 4.22
C LEU A 23 16.14 4.84 4.02
N GLU A 24 15.02 4.16 4.28
CA GLU A 24 14.89 2.71 4.23
C GLU A 24 13.52 2.31 3.67
N GLU A 25 13.48 1.18 2.96
CA GLU A 25 12.27 0.57 2.43
C GLU A 25 11.96 -0.74 3.19
N PHE A 26 10.70 -0.96 3.51
CA PHE A 26 10.23 -2.17 4.18
C PHE A 26 9.16 -2.85 3.32
N GLU A 27 9.24 -4.17 3.17
CA GLU A 27 8.19 -4.99 2.55
C GLU A 27 7.29 -5.58 3.65
N ALA A 28 5.98 -5.40 3.51
CA ALA A 28 4.98 -5.89 4.45
C ALA A 28 3.74 -6.38 3.70
N GLY A 29 3.01 -7.30 4.33
CA GLY A 29 1.68 -7.70 3.88
C GLY A 29 0.61 -6.79 4.49
N LEU A 30 -0.35 -6.35 3.68
CA LEU A 30 -1.53 -5.63 4.14
C LEU A 30 -2.70 -6.61 4.26
N GLU A 31 -3.29 -6.70 5.45
CA GLU A 31 -4.50 -7.48 5.66
C GLU A 31 -5.72 -6.70 5.14
N LEU A 32 -6.49 -7.32 4.25
CA LEU A 32 -7.60 -6.69 3.55
C LEU A 32 -8.80 -7.63 3.50
N HIS A 33 -9.99 -7.05 3.46
CA HIS A 33 -11.23 -7.76 3.26
C HIS A 33 -11.45 -8.08 1.78
N GLY A 34 -12.19 -9.14 1.48
CA GLY A 34 -12.38 -9.61 0.10
C GLY A 34 -12.97 -8.56 -0.86
N THR A 35 -13.76 -7.61 -0.34
CA THR A 35 -14.28 -6.47 -1.12
C THR A 35 -13.17 -5.49 -1.49
N GLU A 36 -12.28 -5.15 -0.57
CA GLU A 36 -11.15 -4.24 -0.78
C GLU A 36 -10.16 -4.80 -1.82
N VAL A 37 -9.93 -6.12 -1.80
CA VAL A 37 -9.09 -6.80 -2.81
C VAL A 37 -9.66 -6.61 -4.22
N ARG A 38 -10.99 -6.63 -4.37
CA ARG A 38 -11.65 -6.43 -5.68
C ARG A 38 -11.46 -4.99 -6.16
N SER A 39 -11.67 -4.02 -5.26
CA SER A 39 -11.48 -2.59 -5.50
C SER A 39 -10.05 -2.25 -5.93
N LEU A 40 -9.06 -2.79 -5.22
CA LEU A 40 -7.64 -2.61 -5.51
C LEU A 40 -7.26 -3.13 -6.89
N ARG A 41 -7.79 -4.29 -7.30
CA ARG A 41 -7.56 -4.85 -8.65
C ARG A 41 -8.17 -4.00 -9.77
N GLN A 42 -9.16 -3.17 -9.46
CA GLN A 42 -9.78 -2.23 -10.39
C GLN A 42 -9.09 -0.86 -10.40
N GLY A 43 -8.04 -0.67 -9.59
CA GLY A 43 -7.33 0.60 -9.46
C GLY A 43 -8.00 1.61 -8.52
N GLY A 44 -9.02 1.18 -7.76
CA GLY A 44 -9.78 2.01 -6.82
C GLY A 44 -9.06 2.20 -5.49
N VAL A 45 -7.83 2.74 -5.50
CA VAL A 45 -7.12 3.07 -4.26
C VAL A 45 -6.38 4.39 -4.37
N GLN A 46 -6.46 5.18 -3.30
CA GLN A 46 -5.73 6.43 -3.15
C GLN A 46 -4.92 6.41 -1.85
N ILE A 47 -3.59 6.47 -2.00
CA ILE A 47 -2.61 6.45 -0.90
C ILE A 47 -1.76 7.73 -0.85
N ALA A 48 -2.15 8.78 -1.57
CA ALA A 48 -1.36 10.01 -1.66
C ALA A 48 -1.17 10.70 -0.31
N GLU A 49 -2.20 10.66 0.55
CA GLU A 49 -2.22 11.25 1.90
C GLU A 49 -2.09 10.18 3.00
N ALA A 50 -1.87 8.93 2.61
CA ALA A 50 -1.75 7.83 3.54
C ALA A 50 -0.37 7.80 4.19
N TYR A 51 -0.32 7.40 5.46
CA TYR A 51 0.92 7.23 6.22
C TYR A 51 0.87 5.95 7.07
N ILE A 52 2.04 5.46 7.45
CA ILE A 52 2.18 4.33 8.35
C ILE A 52 2.39 4.84 9.77
N ARG A 53 1.63 4.28 10.72
CA ARG A 53 1.85 4.48 12.15
C ARG A 53 2.25 3.16 12.78
N ILE A 54 3.38 3.16 13.47
CA ILE A 54 3.87 1.98 14.18
C ILE A 54 3.39 2.06 15.63
N GLU A 55 2.56 1.11 16.05
CA GLU A 55 2.08 1.02 17.43
C GLU A 55 2.15 -0.42 17.92
N ARG A 56 2.69 -0.62 19.13
CA ARG A 56 2.74 -1.93 19.81
C ARG A 56 3.35 -3.04 18.94
N GLY A 57 4.34 -2.70 18.11
CA GLY A 57 5.02 -3.64 17.21
C GLY A 57 4.25 -3.97 15.92
N GLN A 58 3.17 -3.25 15.62
CA GLN A 58 2.38 -3.41 14.40
C GLN A 58 2.43 -2.13 13.56
N ALA A 59 2.41 -2.28 12.24
CA ALA A 59 2.34 -1.19 11.28
C ALA A 59 0.90 -1.01 10.81
N TRP A 60 0.36 0.19 11.00
CA TRP A 60 -1.01 0.55 10.62
C TRP A 60 -0.99 1.54 9.46
N LEU A 61 -1.68 1.22 8.38
CA LEU A 61 -1.92 2.14 7.27
C LEU A 61 -3.12 3.03 7.58
N LEU A 62 -2.90 4.34 7.64
CA LEU A 62 -3.92 5.34 7.97
C LEU A 62 -4.04 6.35 6.83
N GLY A 63 -5.24 6.88 6.61
CA GLY A 63 -5.49 7.88 5.57
C GLY A 63 -5.50 7.32 4.13
N SER A 64 -5.49 5.99 3.96
CA SER A 64 -5.74 5.36 2.66
C SER A 64 -7.24 5.31 2.36
N HIS A 65 -7.62 5.58 1.12
CA HIS A 65 -8.99 5.42 0.65
C HIS A 65 -9.08 4.30 -0.38
N ILE A 66 -9.98 3.33 -0.15
CA ILE A 66 -10.25 2.20 -1.03
C ILE A 66 -11.75 2.29 -1.41
N GLN A 67 -12.06 2.28 -2.71
CA GLN A 67 -13.42 2.48 -3.25
C GLN A 67 -14.09 1.20 -3.70
#